data_AF-A0A1V9Z2K0-F1
#
_entry.id   AF-A0A1V9Z2K0-F1
#
_cell.length_a   1.000
_cell.length_b   1.000
_cell.length_c   1.000
_cell.angle_alpha   90.00
_cell.angle_beta   90.00
_cell.angle_gamma   90.00
#
_symmetry.space_group_name_H-M   'P 1'
#
loop_
_entity.id
_entity.type
_entity.pdbx_description
1 polymer ?
#
loop_
_entity_poly.entity_id
_entity_poly.type
_entity_poly.pdbx_seq_one_letter_code
_entity_poly.pdbx_strand_id
1 'polypeptide(L)'
;MASEDEQRQESDHHDDATADMTPAQRKLFEIRMKINAGRKQTKSQVEEEHKRSLLPPAKAKKALAGDDAPKKRDPADKAKAYLNDTVVDAEGKSKKVQKKEKQKAAFGWDVFNQDSLYNAYKKRLATLPTSSAAKSTTESVASEVYDPLDYGTQDQVSAEGVDRMVAELEDRAVARQKFSRRRQHREGEDIDYINERNRVFNKKISRAFDKYTVEIKQNLERGTAI
;
A
#
# COMPACT_ATOMS: atom_id res chain seq x y z
N MET A 1 17.20 -20.30 20.71
CA MET A 1 17.26 -20.35 22.19
C MET A 1 16.02 -20.99 22.79
N ALA A 2 14.78 -20.63 22.42
CA ALA A 2 13.58 -21.31 22.96
C ALA A 2 13.42 -22.79 22.54
N SER A 3 14.00 -23.22 21.42
CA SER A 3 13.90 -24.59 20.90
C SER A 3 14.79 -25.61 21.62
N GLU A 4 15.89 -25.17 22.24
CA GLU A 4 16.79 -26.07 22.99
C GLU A 4 16.25 -26.35 24.39
N ASP A 5 15.58 -25.38 25.02
CA ASP A 5 14.95 -25.56 26.32
C ASP A 5 13.66 -26.41 26.26
N GLU A 6 12.85 -26.30 25.19
CA GLU A 6 11.71 -27.22 24.95
C GLU A 6 12.20 -28.65 24.67
N GLN A 7 13.28 -28.81 23.91
CA GLN A 7 13.86 -30.14 23.63
C GLN A 7 14.47 -30.77 24.89
N ARG A 8 15.05 -29.98 25.80
CA ARG A 8 15.57 -30.44 27.10
C ARG A 8 14.44 -30.82 28.06
N GLN A 9 13.34 -30.06 28.09
CA GLN A 9 12.17 -30.40 28.91
C GLN A 9 11.44 -31.66 28.40
N GLU A 10 11.35 -31.87 27.08
CA GLU A 10 10.81 -33.13 26.52
C GLU A 10 11.74 -34.32 26.82
N SER A 11 13.08 -34.14 26.79
CA SER A 11 14.02 -35.23 27.11
C SER A 11 13.97 -35.65 28.58
N ASP A 12 13.89 -34.70 29.52
CA ASP A 12 13.83 -35.01 30.96
C ASP A 12 12.53 -35.75 31.34
N HIS A 13 11.43 -35.49 30.62
CA HIS A 13 10.15 -36.19 30.83
C HIS A 13 10.13 -37.62 30.24
N HIS A 14 11.08 -37.96 29.37
CA HIS A 14 11.18 -39.28 28.73
C HIS A 14 11.92 -40.32 29.60
N ASP A 15 12.87 -39.89 30.42
CA ASP A 15 13.64 -40.78 31.28
C ASP A 15 12.79 -41.31 32.47
N ASP A 16 11.90 -40.48 33.01
CA ASP A 16 10.99 -40.87 34.10
C ASP A 16 9.93 -41.90 33.64
N ALA A 17 9.41 -41.76 32.41
CA ALA A 17 8.39 -42.65 31.86
C ALA A 17 8.92 -44.03 31.43
N THR A 18 10.24 -44.19 31.31
CA THR A 18 10.87 -45.44 30.86
C THR A 18 11.57 -46.22 31.98
N ALA A 19 11.60 -45.68 33.21
CA ALA A 19 12.28 -46.26 34.37
C ALA A 19 11.82 -47.69 34.72
N ASP A 20 10.51 -47.99 34.62
CA ASP A 20 9.94 -49.31 34.96
C ASP A 20 9.85 -50.29 33.77
N MET A 21 10.29 -49.89 32.58
CA MET A 21 10.17 -50.69 31.35
C MET A 21 11.39 -51.59 31.11
N THR A 22 11.16 -52.80 30.59
CA THR A 22 12.25 -53.69 30.15
C THR A 22 13.05 -53.08 28.99
N PRO A 23 14.32 -53.46 28.76
CA PRO A 23 15.16 -52.86 27.72
C PRO A 23 14.56 -52.89 26.31
N ALA A 24 13.83 -53.97 25.98
CA ALA A 24 13.13 -54.09 24.70
C ALA A 24 11.93 -53.13 24.59
N GLN A 25 11.20 -52.92 25.69
CA GLN A 25 10.07 -51.99 25.74
C GLN A 25 10.52 -50.52 25.65
N ARG A 26 11.65 -50.17 26.29
CA ARG A 26 12.26 -48.82 26.17
C ARG A 26 12.60 -48.49 24.72
N LYS A 27 13.26 -49.42 24.02
CA LYS A 27 13.61 -49.25 22.59
C LYS A 27 12.37 -49.14 21.69
N LEU A 28 11.31 -49.92 21.98
CA LEU A 28 10.04 -49.82 21.25
C LEU A 28 9.33 -48.49 21.48
N PHE A 29 9.36 -47.97 22.71
CA PHE A 29 8.80 -46.66 23.05
C PHE A 29 9.54 -45.52 22.31
N GLU A 30 10.87 -45.56 22.32
CA GLU A 30 11.70 -44.59 21.58
C GLU A 30 11.38 -44.60 20.08
N ILE A 31 11.23 -45.78 19.47
CA ILE A 31 10.85 -45.92 18.07
C ILE A 31 9.46 -45.31 17.81
N ARG A 32 8.49 -45.57 18.68
CA ARG A 32 7.13 -44.99 18.55
C ARG A 32 7.14 -43.47 18.68
N MET A 33 7.96 -42.93 19.57
CA MET A 33 8.13 -41.47 19.72
C MET A 33 8.77 -40.86 18.48
N LYS A 34 9.81 -41.49 17.91
CA LYS A 34 10.43 -41.05 16.65
C LYS A 34 9.42 -41.07 15.49
N ILE A 35 8.57 -42.10 15.41
CA ILE A 35 7.49 -42.17 14.40
C ILE A 35 6.47 -41.05 14.63
N ASN A 36 6.07 -40.77 15.86
CA ASN A 36 5.12 -39.70 16.19
C ASN A 36 5.69 -38.31 15.91
N ALA A 37 6.97 -38.07 16.23
CA ALA A 37 7.67 -36.84 15.90
C ALA A 37 7.73 -36.62 14.39
N GLY A 38 8.05 -37.67 13.62
CA GLY A 38 8.02 -37.65 12.16
C GLY A 38 6.63 -37.27 11.63
N ARG A 39 5.56 -37.91 12.14
CA ARG A 39 4.18 -37.58 11.76
C ARG A 39 3.81 -36.11 12.06
N LYS A 40 4.22 -35.58 13.21
CA LYS A 40 3.99 -34.18 13.62
C LYS A 40 4.72 -33.21 12.68
N GLN A 41 5.98 -33.50 12.35
CA GLN A 41 6.77 -32.69 11.42
C GLN A 41 6.18 -32.69 10.02
N THR A 42 5.82 -33.85 9.47
CA THR A 42 5.18 -33.95 8.15
C THR A 42 3.84 -33.19 8.13
N LYS A 43 3.02 -33.33 9.18
CA LYS A 43 1.76 -32.57 9.29
C LYS A 43 2.00 -31.06 9.31
N SER A 44 2.97 -30.59 10.10
CA SER A 44 3.34 -29.15 10.16
C SER A 44 3.77 -28.62 8.81
N GLN A 45 4.61 -29.36 8.08
CA GLN A 45 5.09 -28.96 6.75
C GLN A 45 3.95 -28.89 5.73
N VAL A 46 3.05 -29.87 5.73
CA VAL A 46 1.87 -29.87 4.85
C VAL A 46 0.94 -28.69 5.15
N GLU A 47 0.74 -28.37 6.43
CA GLU A 47 -0.05 -27.19 6.83
C GLU A 47 0.60 -25.88 6.38
N GLU A 48 1.93 -25.76 6.47
CA GLU A 48 2.66 -24.60 5.98
C GLU A 48 2.61 -24.46 4.45
N GLU A 49 2.76 -25.56 3.71
CA GLU A 49 2.63 -25.56 2.25
C GLU A 49 1.22 -25.17 1.81
N HIS A 50 0.19 -25.71 2.47
CA HIS A 50 -1.20 -25.33 2.20
C HIS A 50 -1.47 -23.85 2.52
N LYS A 51 -0.91 -23.32 3.62
CA LYS A 51 -0.96 -21.88 3.92
C LYS A 51 -0.25 -21.06 2.83
N ARG A 52 0.87 -21.55 2.29
CA ARG A 52 1.60 -20.87 1.20
C ARG A 52 0.84 -20.90 -0.12
N SER A 53 0.18 -22.01 -0.46
CA SER A 53 -0.60 -22.12 -1.71
C SER A 53 -1.84 -21.23 -1.72
N LEU A 54 -2.43 -20.95 -0.55
CA LEU A 54 -3.55 -20.02 -0.41
C LEU A 54 -3.14 -18.53 -0.49
N LEU A 55 -1.85 -18.20 -0.39
CA LEU A 55 -1.39 -16.81 -0.42
C LEU A 55 -1.33 -16.26 -1.86
N PRO A 56 -1.75 -15.01 -2.09
CA PRO A 56 -1.55 -14.32 -3.36
C PRO A 56 -0.05 -14.26 -3.76
N PRO A 57 0.29 -14.25 -5.06
CA PRO A 57 1.66 -14.41 -5.55
C PRO A 57 2.67 -13.39 -4.99
N ALA A 58 2.22 -12.17 -4.68
CA ALA A 58 3.06 -11.14 -4.06
C ALA A 58 3.44 -11.45 -2.60
N LYS A 59 2.54 -12.11 -1.85
CA LYS A 59 2.78 -12.51 -0.46
C LYS A 59 3.56 -13.83 -0.40
N ALA A 60 3.34 -14.74 -1.34
CA ALA A 60 4.11 -15.97 -1.48
C ALA A 60 5.60 -15.69 -1.72
N LYS A 61 5.94 -14.72 -2.59
CA LYS A 61 7.34 -14.28 -2.80
C LYS A 61 8.00 -13.72 -1.54
N LYS A 62 7.24 -13.03 -0.68
CA LYS A 62 7.76 -12.48 0.58
C LYS A 62 7.94 -13.56 1.65
N ALA A 63 7.05 -14.54 1.71
CA ALA A 63 7.15 -15.68 2.62
C ALA A 63 8.33 -16.60 2.25
N LEU A 64 8.62 -16.78 0.94
CA LEU A 64 9.76 -17.56 0.47
C LEU A 64 11.11 -16.87 0.72
N ALA A 65 11.14 -15.53 0.74
CA ALA A 65 12.36 -14.76 0.93
C ALA A 65 12.91 -14.80 2.38
N GLY A 66 12.11 -15.30 3.34
CA GLY A 66 12.48 -15.31 4.77
C GLY A 66 12.66 -13.90 5.37
N ASP A 67 12.91 -13.84 6.68
CA ASP A 67 13.29 -12.59 7.36
C ASP A 67 14.70 -12.08 6.97
N ASP A 68 15.45 -12.89 6.21
CA ASP A 68 16.72 -12.55 5.55
C ASP A 68 16.54 -11.82 4.21
N ALA A 69 15.32 -11.41 3.87
CA ALA A 69 15.10 -10.48 2.76
C ALA A 69 15.97 -9.22 2.99
N PRO A 70 16.81 -8.81 2.02
CA PRO A 70 17.80 -7.77 2.24
C PRO A 70 17.11 -6.49 2.73
N LYS A 71 17.33 -6.14 4.00
CA LYS A 71 17.00 -4.83 4.56
C LYS A 71 17.62 -3.79 3.63
N LYS A 72 16.90 -2.68 3.37
CA LYS A 72 17.32 -1.62 2.44
C LYS A 72 18.82 -1.35 2.59
N ARG A 73 19.61 -1.77 1.59
CA ARG A 73 21.08 -1.70 1.62
C ARG A 73 21.54 -0.25 1.76
N ASP A 74 22.61 -0.07 2.52
CA ASP A 74 23.24 1.22 2.77
C ASP A 74 23.63 1.90 1.46
N PRO A 75 23.66 3.25 1.41
CA PRO A 75 23.90 3.99 0.18
C PRO A 75 25.23 3.63 -0.52
N ALA A 76 26.24 3.17 0.20
CA ALA A 76 27.52 2.72 -0.36
C ALA A 76 27.39 1.45 -1.23
N ASP A 77 26.45 0.55 -0.92
CA ASP A 77 26.20 -0.67 -1.71
C ASP A 77 25.41 -0.39 -3.01
N LYS A 78 24.77 0.78 -3.11
CA LYS A 78 24.07 1.19 -4.33
C LYS A 78 25.07 1.47 -5.46
N ALA A 79 26.25 1.98 -5.14
CA ALA A 79 27.30 2.23 -6.13
C ALA A 79 27.75 0.93 -6.82
N LYS A 80 27.91 -0.15 -6.05
CA LYS A 80 28.19 -1.51 -6.56
C LYS A 80 26.98 -2.15 -7.25
N ALA A 81 25.76 -1.74 -6.91
CA ALA A 81 24.55 -2.23 -7.57
C ALA A 81 24.41 -1.72 -9.02
N TYR A 82 24.89 -0.51 -9.32
CA TYR A 82 24.90 0.02 -10.69
C TYR A 82 25.88 -0.71 -11.61
N LEU A 83 26.87 -1.42 -11.06
CA LEU A 83 27.86 -2.16 -11.84
C LEU A 83 27.24 -3.34 -12.62
N ASN A 84 26.14 -3.90 -12.13
CA ASN A 84 25.46 -5.04 -12.74
C ASN A 84 24.14 -4.67 -13.44
N ASP A 85 23.81 -3.37 -13.53
CA ASP A 85 22.62 -2.91 -14.24
C ASP A 85 22.95 -2.66 -15.72
N THR A 86 22.16 -3.23 -16.62
CA THR A 86 22.27 -2.88 -18.03
C THR A 86 21.81 -1.46 -18.28
N VAL A 87 22.29 -0.81 -19.36
CA VAL A 87 21.88 0.54 -19.74
C VAL A 87 20.35 0.63 -19.93
N VAL A 88 19.73 -0.40 -20.52
CA VAL A 88 18.28 -0.49 -20.73
C VAL A 88 17.53 -0.54 -19.38
N ASP A 89 18.03 -1.31 -18.42
CA ASP A 89 17.43 -1.40 -17.09
C ASP A 89 17.57 -0.09 -16.31
N ALA A 90 18.73 0.57 -16.40
CA ALA A 90 18.98 1.86 -15.78
C ALA A 90 18.04 2.95 -16.34
N GLU A 91 17.84 2.99 -17.66
CA GLU A 91 16.85 3.87 -18.29
C GLU A 91 15.42 3.58 -17.82
N GLY A 92 15.04 2.31 -17.77
CA GLY A 92 13.72 1.89 -17.29
C GLY A 92 13.49 2.31 -15.83
N LYS A 93 14.51 2.17 -14.98
CA LYS A 93 14.48 2.62 -13.57
C LYS A 93 14.39 4.14 -13.48
N SER A 94 15.19 4.88 -14.25
CA SER A 94 15.17 6.35 -14.28
C SER A 94 13.82 6.89 -14.75
N LYS A 95 13.27 6.37 -15.86
CA LYS A 95 11.92 6.74 -16.36
C LYS A 95 10.84 6.49 -15.30
N LYS A 96 10.92 5.39 -14.55
CA LYS A 96 10.01 5.09 -13.42
C LYS A 96 10.17 6.08 -12.26
N VAL A 97 11.40 6.41 -11.88
CA VAL A 97 11.68 7.41 -10.84
C VAL A 97 11.13 8.77 -11.27
N GLN A 98 11.49 9.26 -12.46
CA GLN A 98 10.98 10.52 -13.00
C GLN A 98 9.45 10.54 -13.07
N LYS A 99 8.80 9.43 -13.47
CA LYS A 99 7.33 9.32 -13.43
C LYS A 99 6.80 9.44 -12.01
N LYS A 100 7.43 8.78 -11.02
CA LYS A 100 7.04 8.91 -9.62
C LYS A 100 7.25 10.32 -9.09
N GLU A 101 8.31 11.00 -9.50
CA GLU A 101 8.57 12.39 -9.10
C GLU A 101 7.55 13.35 -9.68
N LYS A 102 7.21 13.21 -10.96
CA LYS A 102 6.14 13.95 -11.63
C LYS A 102 4.75 13.63 -11.07
N GLN A 103 4.58 12.46 -10.47
CA GLN A 103 3.35 12.00 -9.82
C GLN A 103 3.41 12.15 -8.29
N LYS A 104 4.41 12.85 -7.73
CA LYS A 104 4.38 13.24 -6.32
C LYS A 104 3.14 14.09 -6.14
N ALA A 105 2.22 13.64 -5.29
CA ALA A 105 1.00 14.36 -5.01
C ALA A 105 1.37 15.77 -4.52
N ALA A 106 0.69 16.80 -5.04
CA ALA A 106 0.88 18.17 -4.61
C ALA A 106 0.78 18.24 -3.08
N PHE A 107 1.78 18.87 -2.47
CA PHE A 107 1.91 18.87 -1.02
C PHE A 107 1.02 19.95 -0.40
N GLY A 108 0.06 19.55 0.43
CA GLY A 108 -0.74 20.47 1.23
C GLY A 108 -1.52 21.49 0.38
N TRP A 109 -1.23 22.78 0.57
CA TRP A 109 -1.90 23.90 -0.10
C TRP A 109 -1.56 24.06 -1.58
N ASP A 110 -0.50 23.40 -2.06
CA ASP A 110 -0.07 23.43 -3.47
C ASP A 110 -1.10 22.80 -4.43
N VAL A 111 -2.10 22.10 -3.90
CA VAL A 111 -3.27 21.60 -4.66
C VAL A 111 -4.08 22.73 -5.29
N PHE A 112 -4.09 23.93 -4.70
CA PHE A 112 -4.90 25.06 -5.16
C PHE A 112 -4.10 26.08 -6.00
N ASN A 113 -2.86 25.77 -6.33
CA ASN A 113 -2.01 26.65 -7.13
C ASN A 113 -2.43 26.68 -8.61
N GLN A 114 -2.04 27.75 -9.31
CA GLN A 114 -2.35 27.94 -10.73
C GLN A 114 -1.85 26.76 -11.59
N ASP A 115 -0.69 26.20 -11.27
CA ASP A 115 -0.14 25.03 -11.96
C ASP A 115 -1.00 23.78 -11.78
N SER A 116 -1.54 23.55 -10.58
CA SER A 116 -2.43 22.42 -10.30
C SER A 116 -3.74 22.56 -11.09
N LEU A 117 -4.29 23.78 -11.18
CA LEU A 117 -5.46 24.09 -12.00
C LEU A 117 -5.17 23.89 -13.49
N TYR A 118 -4.03 24.37 -13.98
CA TYR A 118 -3.60 24.20 -15.37
C TYR A 118 -3.40 22.71 -15.73
N ASN A 119 -2.76 21.94 -14.86
CA ASN A 119 -2.59 20.51 -15.05
C ASN A 119 -3.92 19.75 -15.05
N ALA A 120 -4.89 20.15 -14.22
CA ALA A 120 -6.24 19.59 -14.23
C ALA A 120 -6.97 19.92 -15.55
N TYR A 121 -6.84 21.16 -16.03
CA TYR A 121 -7.37 21.58 -17.34
C TYR A 121 -6.76 20.75 -18.48
N LYS A 122 -5.44 20.58 -18.50
CA LYS A 122 -4.74 19.75 -19.50
C LYS A 122 -5.22 18.31 -19.51
N LYS A 123 -5.50 17.73 -18.33
CA LYS A 123 -6.08 16.37 -18.23
C LYS A 123 -7.49 16.31 -18.80
N ARG A 124 -8.31 17.34 -18.59
CA ARG A 124 -9.66 17.46 -19.17
C ARG A 124 -9.62 17.57 -20.70
N LEU A 125 -8.70 18.36 -21.24
CA LEU A 125 -8.54 18.44 -22.70
C LEU A 125 -8.26 17.08 -23.33
N ALA A 126 -7.52 16.21 -22.64
CA ALA A 126 -7.23 14.86 -23.13
C ALA A 126 -8.43 13.90 -23.09
N THR A 127 -9.45 14.17 -22.28
CA THR A 127 -10.69 13.36 -22.23
C THR A 127 -11.71 13.78 -23.27
N LEU A 128 -11.60 15.00 -23.80
CA LEU A 128 -12.45 15.48 -24.88
C LEU A 128 -12.06 14.78 -26.19
N PRO A 129 -13.01 14.52 -27.10
CA PRO A 129 -12.71 13.91 -28.39
C PRO A 129 -11.87 14.86 -29.25
N THR A 130 -10.54 14.72 -29.17
CA THR A 130 -9.60 15.33 -30.11
C THR A 130 -9.49 14.43 -31.33
N SER A 131 -10.45 14.53 -32.24
CA SER A 131 -10.40 13.81 -33.52
C SER A 131 -10.84 14.73 -34.64
N SER A 132 -10.14 14.62 -35.76
CA SER A 132 -10.46 15.18 -37.08
C SER A 132 -11.93 15.01 -37.52
N ALA A 133 -12.70 14.14 -36.86
CA ALA A 133 -14.15 14.00 -37.03
C ALA A 133 -14.97 15.23 -36.58
N ALA A 134 -14.50 16.04 -35.61
CA ALA A 134 -15.19 17.28 -35.24
C ALA A 134 -14.92 18.44 -36.21
N LYS A 135 -13.93 18.30 -37.10
CA LYS A 135 -13.58 19.33 -38.09
C LYS A 135 -14.63 19.44 -39.20
N SER A 136 -15.30 18.35 -39.57
CA SER A 136 -16.28 18.35 -40.66
C SER A 136 -17.52 19.20 -40.35
N THR A 137 -17.95 19.27 -39.09
CA THR A 137 -19.06 20.14 -38.65
C THR A 137 -18.64 21.60 -38.46
N THR A 138 -17.37 21.86 -38.16
CA THR A 138 -16.86 23.23 -38.00
C THR A 138 -16.43 23.86 -39.32
N GLU A 139 -16.04 23.07 -40.33
CA GLU A 139 -15.65 23.58 -41.65
C GLU A 139 -16.81 24.24 -42.40
N SER A 140 -18.06 23.83 -42.17
CA SER A 140 -19.24 24.52 -42.72
C SER A 140 -19.55 25.86 -42.04
N VAL A 141 -19.09 26.07 -40.80
CA VAL A 141 -19.28 27.31 -40.03
C VAL A 141 -18.06 28.24 -40.16
N ALA A 142 -16.86 27.69 -40.41
CA ALA A 142 -15.63 28.45 -40.56
C ALA A 142 -15.56 29.29 -41.86
N SER A 143 -16.52 29.13 -42.78
CA SER A 143 -16.68 30.01 -43.94
C SER A 143 -17.34 31.35 -43.58
N GLU A 144 -17.93 31.48 -42.40
CA GLU A 144 -18.46 32.75 -41.90
C GLU A 144 -17.34 33.54 -41.23
N VAL A 145 -17.12 34.74 -41.75
CA VAL A 145 -16.15 35.71 -41.21
C VAL A 145 -16.48 35.95 -39.75
N TYR A 146 -15.52 35.70 -38.85
CA TYR A 146 -15.68 35.93 -37.42
C TYR A 146 -16.13 37.39 -37.15
N ASP A 147 -17.39 37.57 -36.74
CA ASP A 147 -17.94 38.86 -36.30
C ASP A 147 -17.87 38.94 -34.76
N PRO A 148 -17.05 39.85 -34.19
CA PRO A 148 -16.97 40.04 -32.74
C PRO A 148 -18.28 40.41 -32.04
N LEU A 149 -19.32 40.81 -32.79
CA LEU A 149 -20.64 41.17 -32.25
C LEU A 149 -21.67 40.02 -32.28
N ASP A 150 -21.35 38.88 -32.91
CA ASP A 150 -22.25 37.72 -33.05
C ASP A 150 -22.30 36.82 -31.79
N TYR A 151 -21.98 37.36 -30.62
CA TYR A 151 -22.05 36.61 -29.37
C TYR A 151 -23.52 36.49 -28.90
N GLY A 152 -24.04 35.26 -28.82
CA GLY A 152 -25.37 34.97 -28.30
C GLY A 152 -26.48 34.75 -29.33
N THR A 153 -26.17 34.82 -30.62
CA THR A 153 -27.07 34.45 -31.74
C THR A 153 -26.92 32.97 -32.12
N GLN A 154 -25.70 32.43 -32.03
CA GLN A 154 -25.33 31.04 -32.34
C GLN A 154 -25.41 30.13 -31.10
N ASP A 155 -26.58 30.06 -30.48
CA ASP A 155 -26.80 29.30 -29.23
C ASP A 155 -27.15 27.81 -29.45
N GLN A 156 -27.12 27.35 -30.69
CA GLN A 156 -27.52 25.98 -31.05
C GLN A 156 -26.39 24.99 -30.75
N VAL A 157 -26.23 24.65 -29.47
CA VAL A 157 -25.33 23.59 -29.02
C VAL A 157 -25.93 22.23 -29.38
N SER A 158 -25.13 21.34 -30.00
CA SER A 158 -25.56 19.96 -30.23
C SER A 158 -25.97 19.27 -28.92
N ALA A 159 -27.07 18.51 -28.94
CA ALA A 159 -27.54 17.74 -27.77
C ALA A 159 -26.44 16.81 -27.22
N GLU A 160 -25.69 16.16 -28.12
CA GLU A 160 -24.54 15.32 -27.76
C GLU A 160 -23.41 16.09 -27.06
N GLY A 161 -23.24 17.38 -27.35
CA GLY A 161 -22.29 18.26 -26.66
C GLY A 161 -22.73 18.55 -25.22
N VAL A 162 -24.04 18.78 -25.03
CA VAL A 162 -24.63 19.01 -23.70
C VAL A 162 -24.52 17.75 -22.84
N ASP A 163 -24.87 16.58 -23.38
CA ASP A 163 -24.79 15.31 -22.65
C ASP A 163 -23.36 14.99 -22.19
N ARG A 164 -22.37 15.27 -23.05
CA ARG A 164 -20.94 15.12 -22.69
C ARG A 164 -20.52 16.07 -21.56
N MET A 165 -20.99 17.31 -21.60
CA MET A 165 -20.73 18.27 -20.52
C MET A 165 -21.33 17.79 -19.20
N VAL A 166 -22.57 17.29 -19.22
CA VAL A 166 -23.26 16.77 -18.03
C VAL A 166 -22.50 15.58 -17.45
N ALA A 167 -22.12 14.61 -18.28
CA ALA A 167 -21.34 13.45 -17.85
C ALA A 167 -20.00 13.86 -17.20
N GLU A 168 -19.31 14.85 -17.78
CA GLU A 168 -18.07 15.35 -17.20
C GLU A 168 -18.27 16.04 -15.83
N LEU A 169 -19.38 16.77 -15.65
CA LEU A 169 -19.72 17.41 -14.38
C LEU A 169 -20.04 16.38 -13.29
N GLU A 170 -20.73 15.29 -13.64
CA GLU A 170 -21.01 14.18 -12.75
C GLU A 170 -19.72 13.48 -12.30
N ASP A 171 -18.83 13.17 -13.24
CA ASP A 171 -17.53 12.58 -12.95
C ASP A 171 -16.70 13.45 -12.01
N ARG A 172 -16.73 14.78 -12.19
CA ARG A 172 -16.08 15.73 -11.28
C ARG A 172 -16.70 15.73 -9.90
N ALA A 173 -18.03 15.62 -9.81
CA ALA A 173 -18.71 15.54 -8.51
C ALA A 173 -18.28 14.27 -7.75
N VAL A 174 -18.22 13.13 -8.43
CA VAL A 174 -17.73 11.86 -7.88
C VAL A 174 -16.25 11.95 -7.47
N ALA A 175 -15.40 12.54 -8.31
CA ALA A 175 -13.99 12.74 -7.99
C ALA A 175 -13.79 13.63 -6.76
N ARG A 176 -14.58 14.71 -6.63
CA ARG A 176 -14.56 15.62 -5.48
C ARG A 176 -14.96 14.90 -4.19
N GLN A 177 -15.98 14.05 -4.22
CA GLN A 177 -16.37 13.24 -3.06
C GLN A 177 -15.25 12.28 -2.62
N LYS A 178 -14.51 11.71 -3.57
CA LYS A 178 -13.38 10.79 -3.31
C LYS A 178 -12.09 11.49 -2.88
N PHE A 179 -11.99 12.82 -2.99
CA PHE A 179 -10.79 13.58 -2.66
C PHE A 179 -10.41 13.45 -1.18
N SER A 180 -11.39 13.51 -0.27
CA SER A 180 -11.19 13.28 1.16
C SER A 180 -11.53 11.84 1.53
N ARG A 181 -10.51 10.99 1.66
CA ARG A 181 -10.69 9.58 2.04
C ARG A 181 -10.74 9.44 3.56
N ARG A 182 -11.83 8.87 4.08
CA ARG A 182 -11.91 8.46 5.49
C ARG A 182 -10.87 7.37 5.76
N ARG A 183 -10.04 7.55 6.79
CA ARG A 183 -9.14 6.49 7.28
C ARG A 183 -9.94 5.58 8.20
N GLN A 184 -9.92 4.27 7.95
CA GLN A 184 -10.61 3.28 8.77
C GLN A 184 -10.01 3.24 10.19
N HIS A 185 -10.86 2.99 11.18
CA HIS A 185 -10.43 2.69 12.54
C HIS A 185 -9.86 1.27 12.58
N ARG A 186 -8.76 1.05 13.29
CA ARG A 186 -8.25 -0.30 13.55
C ARG A 186 -8.64 -0.70 14.96
N GLU A 187 -9.18 -1.90 15.14
CA GLU A 187 -9.72 -2.39 16.41
C GLU A 187 -8.66 -2.61 17.50
N GLY A 188 -7.36 -2.59 17.15
CA GLY A 188 -6.24 -2.70 18.10
C GLY A 188 -5.47 -1.40 18.33
N GLU A 189 -6.00 -0.24 17.95
CA GLU A 189 -5.39 1.06 18.29
C GLU A 189 -5.94 1.53 19.65
N ASP A 190 -5.05 2.00 20.54
CA ASP A 190 -5.43 2.58 21.82
C ASP A 190 -6.34 3.79 21.62
N ILE A 191 -7.51 3.77 22.27
CA ILE A 191 -8.55 4.78 22.09
C ILE A 191 -8.34 5.88 23.14
N ASP A 192 -7.91 7.06 22.69
CA ASP A 192 -7.68 8.25 23.52
C ASP A 192 -8.91 9.20 23.57
N TYR A 193 -10.07 8.78 23.04
CA TYR A 193 -11.23 9.63 22.83
C TYR A 193 -12.54 8.97 23.26
N ILE A 194 -13.49 9.78 23.76
CA ILE A 194 -14.84 9.32 24.13
C ILE A 194 -15.84 9.50 22.96
N ASN A 195 -15.68 10.54 22.15
CA ASN A 195 -16.59 10.85 21.04
C ASN A 195 -15.83 11.16 19.74
N GLU A 196 -16.53 11.15 18.60
CA GLU A 196 -15.94 11.38 17.28
C GLU A 196 -15.31 12.79 17.14
N ARG A 197 -15.93 13.80 17.77
CA ARG A 197 -15.41 15.17 17.73
C ARG A 197 -14.06 15.27 18.47
N ASN A 198 -13.94 14.57 19.58
CA ASN A 198 -12.73 14.46 20.39
C ASN A 198 -11.66 13.67 19.63
N ARG A 199 -12.02 12.57 18.95
CA ARG A 199 -11.10 11.85 18.06
C ARG A 199 -10.46 12.76 17.01
N VAL A 200 -11.28 13.58 16.35
CA VAL A 200 -10.78 14.52 15.33
C VAL A 200 -9.91 15.61 15.95
N PHE A 201 -10.24 16.06 17.16
CA PHE A 201 -9.45 17.03 17.91
C PHE A 201 -8.10 16.45 18.35
N ASN A 202 -8.07 15.30 19.03
CA ASN A 202 -6.85 14.59 19.42
C ASN A 202 -5.96 14.33 18.20
N LYS A 203 -6.54 13.87 17.09
CA LYS A 203 -5.80 13.68 15.82
C LYS A 203 -5.22 14.97 15.24
N LYS A 204 -5.85 16.13 15.49
CA LYS A 204 -5.32 17.44 15.08
C LYS A 204 -4.12 17.82 15.96
N ILE A 205 -4.25 17.63 17.28
CA ILE A 205 -3.16 17.88 18.25
C ILE A 205 -1.97 16.98 17.95
N SER A 206 -2.21 15.68 17.76
CA SER A 206 -1.18 14.70 17.44
C SER A 206 -0.35 15.10 16.21
N ARG A 207 -0.98 15.55 15.11
CA ARG A 207 -0.24 16.02 13.92
C ARG A 207 0.72 17.19 14.19
N ALA A 208 0.37 18.08 15.12
CA ALA A 208 1.17 19.26 15.43
C ALA A 208 2.23 18.98 16.49
N PHE A 209 1.88 18.20 17.53
CA PHE A 209 2.66 18.08 18.75
C PHE A 209 3.35 16.74 18.93
N ASP A 210 2.92 15.65 18.26
CA ASP A 210 3.52 14.32 18.44
C ASP A 210 5.03 14.34 18.19
N LYS A 211 5.51 15.19 17.28
CA LYS A 211 6.94 15.35 17.00
C LYS A 211 7.74 15.79 18.23
N TYR A 212 7.13 16.58 19.11
CA TYR A 212 7.76 17.19 20.28
C TYR A 212 7.45 16.45 21.58
N THR A 213 6.38 15.66 21.62
CA THR A 213 5.91 14.96 22.85
C THR A 213 6.25 13.48 22.86
N VAL A 214 7.15 13.00 21.98
CA VAL A 214 7.55 11.59 21.90
C VAL A 214 8.08 11.07 23.23
N GLU A 215 8.97 11.83 23.89
CA GLU A 215 9.60 11.43 25.15
C GLU A 215 8.56 11.31 26.27
N ILE A 216 7.65 12.29 26.38
CA ILE A 216 6.57 12.28 27.36
C ILE A 216 5.68 11.05 27.15
N LYS A 217 5.32 10.76 25.90
CA LYS A 217 4.50 9.57 25.57
C LYS A 217 5.20 8.28 25.96
N GLN A 218 6.49 8.13 25.65
CA GLN A 218 7.26 6.95 26.03
C GLN A 218 7.39 6.81 27.55
N ASN A 219 7.55 7.92 28.29
CA ASN A 219 7.63 7.87 29.75
C ASN A 219 6.30 7.45 30.38
N LEU A 220 5.17 7.86 29.80
CA LEU A 220 3.84 7.38 30.21
C LEU A 220 3.68 5.87 29.94
N GLU A 221 4.10 5.40 28.76
CA GLU A 221 4.06 3.98 28.40
C GLU A 221 5.01 3.12 29.26
N ARG A 222 6.12 3.71 29.75
CA ARG A 222 7.08 3.07 30.66
C ARG A 222 6.71 3.17 32.15
N GLY A 223 5.60 3.82 32.49
CA GLY A 223 5.11 3.90 33.87
C GLY A 223 5.73 5.01 34.72
N THR A 224 5.94 6.20 34.16
CA THR A 224 6.36 7.44 34.87
C THR A 224 7.63 7.34 35.72
N ALA A 225 8.40 6.27 35.58
CA ALA A 225 9.72 6.15 36.16
C ALA A 225 10.71 6.95 35.30
N ILE A 226 11.25 8.03 35.88
CA ILE A 226 12.43 8.74 35.37
C ILE A 226 13.66 7.90 35.68
#